data_AF-A0A080ZU75-F1
#
_entry.id   AF-A0A080ZU75-F1
#
_cell.length_a   1.000
_cell.length_b   1.000
_cell.length_c   1.000
_cell.angle_alpha   90.00
_cell.angle_beta   90.00
_cell.angle_gamma   90.00
#
_symmetry.space_group_name_H-M   'P 1'
#
loop_
_entity.id
_entity.type
_entity.pdbx_description
1 polymer ?
#
loop_
_entity_poly.entity_id
_entity_poly.type
_entity_poly.pdbx_seq_one_letter_code
_entity_poly.pdbx_strand_id
1 'polypeptide(L)'
;MEYIKVLDLYREVHVLAWFRDHGEREHPAIAALTRVYLVKPLPTAIQERFFSLSGNVVNQLRTRLDEDRAEMLCLMKANWSEYKTMLSEK
;
A
#
# COMPACT_ATOMS: atom_id res chain seq x y z
N MET A 1 0.66 17.57 -25.25
CA MET A 1 0.42 18.58 -24.20
C MET A 1 -0.83 18.28 -23.35
N GLU A 2 -1.68 17.31 -23.72
CA GLU A 2 -2.82 16.86 -22.89
C GLU A 2 -2.43 15.85 -21.79
N TYR A 3 -1.42 15.00 -22.03
CA TYR A 3 -1.04 13.92 -21.12
C TYR A 3 -0.60 14.40 -19.72
N ILE A 4 0.07 15.55 -19.66
CA ILE A 4 0.55 16.15 -18.41
C ILE A 4 -0.65 16.59 -17.54
N LYS A 5 -1.69 17.17 -18.15
CA LYS A 5 -2.89 17.63 -17.44
C LYS A 5 -3.68 16.49 -16.79
N VAL A 6 -3.71 15.32 -17.42
CA VAL A 6 -4.39 14.13 -16.87
C VAL A 6 -3.64 13.58 -15.68
N LEU A 7 -2.31 13.51 -15.73
CA LEU A 7 -1.48 13.06 -14.61
C LEU A 7 -1.57 13.99 -13.40
N ASP A 8 -1.64 15.30 -13.64
CA ASP A 8 -1.85 16.29 -12.58
C ASP A 8 -3.23 16.10 -11.91
N LEU A 9 -4.27 15.82 -12.70
CA LEU A 9 -5.60 15.49 -12.17
C LEU A 9 -5.59 14.21 -11.31
N TYR A 10 -4.84 13.18 -11.71
CA TYR A 10 -4.66 11.96 -10.90
C TYR A 10 -3.92 12.24 -9.58
N ARG A 11 -3.11 13.30 -9.52
CA ARG A 11 -2.39 13.70 -8.32
C ARG A 11 -3.27 14.45 -7.34
N GLU A 12 -4.22 15.22 -7.86
CA GLU A 12 -5.16 16.04 -7.08
C GLU A 12 -6.41 15.26 -6.67
N VAL A 13 -6.86 14.31 -7.49
CA VAL A 13 -8.08 13.54 -7.27
C VAL A 13 -7.73 12.14 -6.80
N HIS A 14 -8.14 11.81 -5.57
CA HIS A 14 -8.04 10.44 -5.06
C HIS A 14 -9.13 9.56 -5.70
N VAL A 15 -8.86 9.07 -6.92
CA VAL A 15 -9.82 8.31 -7.76
C VAL A 15 -10.47 7.15 -7.00
N LEU A 16 -9.72 6.43 -6.17
CA LEU A 16 -10.24 5.34 -5.35
C LEU A 16 -11.25 5.82 -4.28
N ALA A 17 -11.07 7.02 -3.74
CA ALA A 17 -12.02 7.60 -2.78
C ALA A 17 -13.27 8.08 -3.51
N TRP A 18 -13.12 8.66 -4.69
CA TRP A 18 -14.26 9.07 -5.52
C TRP A 18 -15.16 7.88 -5.88
N PHE A 19 -14.58 6.75 -6.31
CA PHE A 19 -15.35 5.53 -6.61
C PHE A 19 -16.01 4.93 -5.37
N ARG A 20 -15.40 5.02 -4.19
CA ARG A 20 -16.00 4.58 -2.92
C ARG A 20 -17.18 5.47 -2.52
N ASP A 21 -17.02 6.78 -2.62
CA ASP A 21 -17.98 7.73 -2.04
C ASP A 21 -19.15 8.06 -3.00
N HIS A 22 -18.90 8.06 -4.31
CA HIS A 22 -19.86 8.45 -5.34
C HIS A 22 -20.12 7.33 -6.36
N GLY A 23 -19.05 6.79 -6.97
CA GLY A 23 -19.17 5.82 -8.06
C GLY A 23 -19.85 4.50 -7.66
N GLU A 24 -19.80 4.10 -6.39
CA GLU A 24 -20.43 2.87 -5.89
C GLU A 24 -21.96 2.94 -5.92
N ARG A 25 -22.55 4.14 -5.77
CA ARG A 25 -24.01 4.33 -5.82
C ARG A 25 -24.57 4.19 -7.23
N GLU A 26 -23.85 4.71 -8.22
CA GLU A 26 -24.29 4.73 -9.61
C GLU A 26 -23.87 3.46 -10.36
N HIS A 27 -22.66 2.97 -10.10
CA HIS A 27 -22.05 1.86 -10.83
C HIS A 27 -21.24 0.92 -9.91
N PRO A 28 -21.92 0.12 -9.07
CA PRO A 28 -21.25 -0.70 -8.06
C PRO A 28 -20.26 -1.71 -8.65
N ALA A 29 -20.58 -2.33 -9.79
CA ALA A 29 -19.69 -3.28 -10.45
C ALA A 29 -18.41 -2.62 -10.99
N ILE A 30 -18.55 -1.41 -11.58
CA ILE A 30 -17.41 -0.65 -12.11
C ILE A 30 -16.56 -0.11 -10.96
N ALA A 31 -17.19 0.37 -9.88
CA ALA A 31 -16.50 0.81 -8.69
C ALA A 31 -15.66 -0.31 -8.07
N ALA A 32 -16.23 -1.51 -7.94
CA ALA A 32 -15.51 -2.68 -7.47
C ALA A 32 -14.32 -3.04 -8.38
N LEU A 33 -14.54 -3.10 -9.70
CA LEU A 33 -13.48 -3.42 -10.66
C LEU A 33 -12.35 -2.39 -10.62
N THR A 34 -12.71 -1.11 -10.58
CA THR A 34 -11.75 0.00 -10.56
C THR A 34 -10.91 -0.03 -9.29
N ARG A 35 -11.54 -0.29 -8.14
CA ARG A 35 -10.82 -0.42 -6.87
C ARG A 35 -9.84 -1.57 -6.89
N VAL A 36 -10.20 -2.73 -7.45
CA VAL A 36 -9.29 -3.87 -7.57
C VAL A 36 -8.13 -3.58 -8.53
N TYR A 37 -8.44 -3.00 -9.70
CA TYR A 37 -7.44 -2.76 -10.74
C TYR A 37 -6.44 -1.66 -10.36
N LEU A 38 -6.92 -0.56 -9.77
CA LEU A 38 -6.10 0.60 -9.41
C LEU A 38 -5.46 0.51 -8.01
N VAL A 39 -5.92 -0.38 -7.12
CA VAL A 39 -5.22 -0.63 -5.84
C VAL A 39 -3.82 -1.17 -6.08
N LYS A 40 -3.61 -1.90 -7.18
CA LYS A 40 -2.33 -2.51 -7.47
C LYS A 40 -1.29 -1.41 -7.72
N PRO A 41 -0.28 -1.26 -6.85
CA PRO A 41 0.76 -0.27 -7.08
C PRO A 41 1.47 -0.58 -8.40
N LEU A 42 1.52 0.41 -9.30
CA LEU A 42 2.22 0.32 -10.58
C LEU A 42 3.72 0.02 -10.42
N PRO A 43 4.44 0.56 -9.39
CA PRO A 43 5.84 0.24 -9.17
C PRO A 43 6.04 -0.90 -8.16
N THR A 44 7.01 -1.79 -8.45
CA THR A 44 7.57 -2.77 -7.50
C THR A 44 8.32 -2.13 -6.33
N ALA A 45 8.52 -0.82 -6.34
CA ALA A 45 9.27 -0.07 -5.33
C ALA A 45 8.78 -0.32 -3.88
N ILE A 46 7.49 -0.61 -3.68
CA ILE A 46 6.95 -0.97 -2.36
C ILE A 46 7.51 -2.32 -1.89
N GLN A 47 7.59 -3.30 -2.79
CA GLN A 47 8.19 -4.60 -2.52
C GLN A 47 9.71 -4.46 -2.33
N GLU A 48 10.38 -3.63 -3.12
CA GLU A 48 11.82 -3.36 -2.97
C GLU A 48 12.17 -2.71 -1.62
N ARG A 49 11.31 -1.79 -1.14
CA ARG A 49 11.44 -1.23 0.22
C ARG A 49 11.28 -2.30 1.29
N PHE A 50 10.35 -3.25 1.09
CA PHE A 50 10.17 -4.40 1.98
C PHE A 50 11.39 -5.34 1.96
N PHE A 51 11.92 -5.67 0.78
CA PHE A 51 13.11 -6.52 0.63
C PHE A 51 14.38 -5.88 1.20
N SER A 52 14.53 -4.56 1.05
CA SER A 52 15.63 -3.81 1.65
C SER A 52 15.59 -3.88 3.18
N LEU A 53 14.39 -3.85 3.75
CA LEU A 53 14.20 -3.99 5.19
C LEU A 53 14.50 -5.42 5.66
N SER A 54 13.96 -6.42 4.96
CA SER A 54 14.11 -7.83 5.35
C SER A 54 15.53 -8.36 5.15
N GLY A 55 16.32 -7.78 4.24
CA GLY A 55 17.71 -8.17 3.98
C GLY A 55 18.60 -8.18 5.23
N ASN A 56 18.39 -7.26 6.18
CA ASN A 56 19.15 -7.21 7.44
C ASN A 56 18.81 -8.36 8.40
N VAL A 57 17.60 -8.88 8.33
CA VAL A 57 17.02 -9.81 9.31
C VAL A 57 16.99 -11.24 8.78
N VAL A 58 17.04 -11.39 7.45
CA VAL A 58 17.03 -12.69 6.76
C VAL A 58 18.45 -13.16 6.43
N ASN A 59 19.34 -12.26 5.98
CA ASN A 59 20.65 -12.66 5.44
C ASN A 59 21.84 -12.54 6.40
N GLN A 60 21.79 -11.69 7.44
CA GLN A 60 22.96 -11.43 8.30
C GLN A 60 23.01 -12.33 9.53
N LEU A 61 24.07 -13.13 9.67
CA LEU A 61 24.27 -14.09 10.79
C LEU A 61 24.08 -13.51 12.20
N ARG A 62 24.45 -12.23 12.43
CA ARG A 62 24.37 -11.59 13.76
C ARG A 62 22.97 -11.05 14.09
N THR A 63 22.18 -10.71 13.08
CA THR A 63 20.83 -10.13 13.21
C THR A 63 19.75 -11.03 12.62
N ARG A 64 20.10 -12.28 12.29
CA ARG A 64 19.19 -13.25 11.70
C ARG A 64 18.13 -13.64 12.71
N LEU A 65 16.87 -13.48 12.32
CA LEU A 65 15.74 -14.03 13.06
C LEU A 65 15.30 -15.37 12.44
N ASP A 66 14.59 -16.16 13.22
CA ASP A 66 13.76 -17.23 12.68
C ASP A 66 12.67 -16.66 11.75
N GLU A 67 12.17 -17.50 10.84
CA GLU A 67 11.29 -17.08 9.75
C GLU A 67 10.03 -16.36 10.25
N ASP A 68 9.35 -16.93 11.25
CA ASP A 68 8.14 -16.37 11.84
C ASP A 68 8.40 -14.97 12.44
N ARG A 69 9.51 -14.80 13.17
CA ARG A 69 9.87 -13.51 13.76
C ARG A 69 10.33 -12.49 12.71
N ALA A 70 11.03 -12.93 11.67
CA ALA A 70 11.45 -12.06 10.58
C ALA A 70 10.22 -11.52 9.81
N GLU A 71 9.25 -12.39 9.51
CA GLU A 71 7.99 -12.01 8.88
C GLU A 71 7.22 -11.02 9.76
N MET A 72 7.00 -11.36 11.03
CA MET A 72 6.27 -10.50 11.97
C MET A 72 6.91 -9.11 12.08
N LEU A 73 8.24 -9.04 12.22
CA LEU A 73 8.95 -7.77 12.30
C LEU A 73 8.76 -6.93 11.03
N CYS A 74 8.84 -7.57 9.86
CA CYS A 74 8.66 -6.88 8.59
C CYS A 74 7.22 -6.38 8.41
N LEU A 75 6.22 -7.19 8.77
CA LEU A 75 4.80 -6.82 8.75
C LEU A 75 4.50 -5.66 9.70
N MET A 76 4.99 -5.72 10.93
CA MET A 76 4.80 -4.66 11.93
C MET A 76 5.43 -3.35 11.49
N LYS A 77 6.66 -3.41 10.95
CA LYS A 77 7.38 -2.21 10.53
C LYS A 77 6.83 -1.59 9.24
N ALA A 78 6.35 -2.41 8.31
CA ALA A 78 5.70 -1.93 7.09
C ALA A 78 4.40 -1.15 7.37
N ASN A 79 3.63 -1.58 8.38
CA ASN A 79 2.32 -1.02 8.71
C ASN A 79 2.31 -0.23 10.03
N TRP A 80 3.48 0.27 10.46
CA TRP A 80 3.64 0.88 11.79
C TRP A 80 2.74 2.09 12.02
N SER A 81 2.45 2.87 10.97
CA SER A 81 1.49 3.99 11.02
C SER A 81 0.10 3.53 11.40
N GLU A 82 -0.41 2.51 10.70
CA GLU A 82 -1.74 1.94 10.88
C GLU A 82 -1.88 1.32 12.28
N TYR A 83 -0.86 0.58 12.74
CA TYR A 83 -0.84 0.04 14.09
C TYR A 83 -0.91 1.14 15.16
N LYS A 84 -0.21 2.26 14.98
CA LYS A 84 -0.29 3.39 15.92
C LYS A 84 -1.68 4.01 15.95
N THR A 85 -2.33 4.16 14.79
CA THR A 85 -3.72 4.64 14.72
C THR A 85 -4.65 3.69 15.48
N MET A 86 -4.59 2.39 15.22
CA MET A 86 -5.41 1.38 15.91
C MET A 86 -5.17 1.33 17.43
N LEU A 87 -3.94 1.54 17.88
CA LEU A 87 -3.60 1.57 19.30
C LEU A 87 -4.05 2.87 19.98
N SER A 88 -4.16 3.97 19.24
CA SER A 88 -4.63 5.27 19.75
C SER A 88 -6.15 5.41 19.82
N GLU A 89 -6.88 4.58 19.08
CA GLU A 89 -8.35 4.52 19.07
C GLU A 89 -8.92 3.64 20.20
N LYS A 90 -8.08 3.20 21.15
CA LYS A 90 -8.40 2.27 22.24
C LYS A 90 -8.37 2.96 23.60
#